data_AF-A0A1Y6G251-F1
#
_entry.id   AF-A0A1Y6G251-F1
#
_cell.length_a   1.000
_cell.length_b   1.000
_cell.length_c   1.000
_cell.angle_alpha   90.00
_cell.angle_beta   90.00
_cell.angle_gamma   90.00
#
_symmetry.space_group_name_H-M   'P 1'
#
loop_
_entity.id
_entity.type
_entity.pdbx_description
1 polymer ?
#
loop_
_entity_poly.entity_id
_entity_poly.type
_entity_poly.pdbx_seq_one_letter_code
_entity_poly.pdbx_strand_id
1 'polypeptide(L)' 'MELNQIASFVVRFQLAAFEKETGEKQWRIKVTHVQEDRETLFESIEEALIFMKAMAEKA' A
#
# COMPACT_ATOMS: atom_id res chain seq x y z
N MET A 1 17.56 -11.73 -19.39
CA MET A 1 16.47 -11.91 -18.42
C MET A 1 15.36 -10.99 -18.88
N GLU A 2 14.15 -11.50 -19.07
CA GLU A 2 12.99 -10.65 -19.34
C GLU A 2 12.86 -9.68 -18.16
N LEU A 3 12.90 -8.38 -18.41
CA LEU A 3 12.47 -7.39 -17.41
C LEU A 3 11.05 -7.76 -17.04
N ASN A 4 10.75 -7.97 -15.76
CA ASN A 4 9.37 -8.15 -15.32
C ASN A 4 8.61 -6.87 -15.65
N GLN A 5 7.94 -6.83 -16.80
CA GLN A 5 7.24 -5.65 -17.33
C GLN A 5 6.05 -5.22 -16.45
N ILE A 6 5.74 -6.00 -15.41
CA ILE A 6 4.58 -5.83 -14.54
C ILE A 6 5.05 -5.93 -13.09
N ALA A 7 4.84 -4.85 -12.33
CA ALA A 7 4.84 -4.85 -10.88
C ALA A 7 3.39 -4.95 -10.38
N SER A 8 3.11 -5.90 -9.48
CA SER A 8 1.75 -6.17 -9.01
C SER A 8 1.65 -5.97 -7.51
N PHE A 9 0.60 -5.26 -7.09
CA PHE A 9 0.38 -4.93 -5.70
C PHE A 9 -1.03 -5.32 -5.26
N VAL A 10 -1.14 -5.88 -4.06
CA VAL A 10 -2.42 -6.02 -3.36
C VAL A 10 -2.50 -4.92 -2.31
N VAL A 11 -3.46 -4.01 -2.47
CA VAL A 11 -3.70 -2.91 -1.52
C VAL A 11 -4.98 -3.19 -0.75
N ARG A 12 -4.89 -3.23 0.57
CA ARG A 12 -6.03 -3.43 1.47
C ARG A 12 -6.19 -2.23 2.40
N PHE A 13 -7.42 -1.73 2.48
CA PHE A 13 -7.81 -0.71 3.46
C PHE A 13 -8.62 -1.39 4.56
N GLN A 14 -8.18 -1.21 5.80
CA GLN A 14 -8.86 -1.69 6.98
C GLN A 14 -9.26 -0.49 7.82
N LEU A 15 -10.55 -0.36 8.13
CA LEU A 15 -11.01 0.68 9.04
C LEU A 15 -10.52 0.30 10.45
N ALA A 16 -9.53 1.03 10.95
CA ALA A 16 -8.94 0.76 12.26
C ALA A 16 -9.73 1.44 13.37
N ALA A 17 -10.19 2.66 13.13
CA ALA A 17 -11.05 3.40 14.03
C ALA A 17 -11.97 4.36 13.28
N PHE A 18 -13.07 4.70 13.93
CA PHE A 18 -14.01 5.73 13.47
C PHE A 18 -14.26 6.67 14.65
N GLU A 19 -13.83 7.92 14.51
CA GLU A 19 -14.05 8.93 15.53
C GLU A 19 -15.47 9.49 15.38
N LYS A 20 -16.33 9.21 16.36
CA LYS A 20 -17.77 9.50 16.28
C LYS A 20 -18.09 10.99 16.28
N GLU A 21 -17.21 11.83 16.82
CA GLU A 21 -17.43 13.27 16.98
C GLU A 21 -17.04 14.05 15.72
N THR A 22 -15.94 13.68 15.09
CA THR A 22 -15.41 14.32 13.87
C THR A 22 -15.91 13.64 12.59
N GLY A 23 -16.37 12.39 12.69
CA GLY A 23 -16.69 11.55 11.54
C GLY A 23 -15.46 11.03 10.80
N GLU A 24 -14.26 11.22 11.37
CA GLU A 24 -13.00 10.86 10.73
C GLU A 24 -12.77 9.34 10.78
N LYS A 25 -12.38 8.78 9.64
CA LYS A 25 -12.06 7.36 9.49
C LYS A 25 -10.56 7.18 9.52
N GLN A 26 -10.05 6.48 10.51
CA GLN A 26 -8.66 6.07 10.55
C GLN A 26 -8.52 4.76 9.80
N TRP A 27 -7.86 4.82 8.65
CA TRP A 27 -7.61 3.65 7.80
C TRP A 27 -6.20 3.14 8.02
N ARG A 28 -6.07 1.83 8.18
CA ARG A 28 -4.80 1.11 8.07
C ARG A 28 -4.69 0.55 6.67
N ILE A 29 -3.64 0.94 5.96
CA ILE A 29 -3.41 0.53 4.58
C ILE A 29 -2.31 -0.51 4.59
N LYS A 30 -2.54 -1.62 3.88
CA LYS A 30 -1.58 -2.70 3.74
C LYS A 30 -1.29 -2.93 2.27
N VAL A 31 -0.02 -2.85 1.89
CA VAL A 31 0.44 -3.10 0.53
C VAL A 31 1.32 -4.34 0.51
N THR A 32 0.97 -5.30 -0.34
CA THR A 32 1.79 -6.49 -0.61
C THR A 32 2.30 -6.42 -2.05
N HIS A 33 3.62 -6.38 -2.24
CA HIS A 33 4.25 -6.55 -3.55
C HIS A 33 4.29 -8.05 -3.90
N VAL A 34 3.55 -8.46 -4.92
CA VAL A 34 3.26 -9.87 -5.21
C VAL A 34 4.51 -10.64 -5.64
N GLN A 35 5.38 -10.00 -6.41
CA GLN A 35 6.58 -10.61 -6.98
C GLN A 35 7.63 -10.95 -5.91
N GLU A 36 7.74 -10.13 -4.87
CA GLU A 36 8.72 -10.31 -3.79
C GLU A 36 8.10 -10.82 -2.49
N ASP A 37 6.78 -11.06 -2.46
CA ASP A 37 5.98 -11.36 -1.27
C ASP A 37 6.26 -10.38 -0.10
N ARG A 38 6.52 -9.11 -0.46
CA ARG A 38 6.90 -8.07 0.50
C ARG A 38 5.68 -7.29 0.96
N GLU A 39 5.41 -7.34 2.26
CA GLU A 39 4.28 -6.64 2.89
C GLU A 39 4.73 -5.43 3.71
N THR A 40 4.05 -4.30 3.55
CA THR A 40 4.28 -3.06 4.32
C THR A 40 2.95 -2.43 4.73
N LEU A 41 2.91 -1.83 5.92
CA LEU A 41 1.76 -1.11 6.48
C LEU A 41 1.97 0.40 6.41
N PHE A 42 0.90 1.14 6.15
CA PHE A 42 0.88 2.60 6.04
C PHE A 42 -0.33 3.20 6.74
N GLU A 43 -0.18 4.43 7.23
CA GLU A 43 -1.25 5.22 7.85
C GLU A 43 -1.93 6.16 6.84
N SER A 44 -1.27 6.45 5.70
CA SER A 44 -1.81 7.28 4.61
C SER A 44 -1.63 6.63 3.24
N ILE A 45 -2.52 6.97 2.30
CA ILE A 45 -2.45 6.43 0.93
C ILE A 45 -1.28 7.06 0.17
N GLU A 46 -0.93 8.29 0.49
CA GLU A 46 0.20 9.02 -0.06
C GLU A 46 1.51 8.28 0.19
N GLU A 47 1.75 7.82 1.43
CA GLU A 47 2.93 7.01 1.77
C GLU A 47 2.94 5.67 1.03
N ALA A 48 1.78 5.00 0.97
CA ALA A 48 1.64 3.74 0.25
C ALA A 48 1.94 3.90 -1.25
N LEU A 49 1.50 4.99 -1.87
CA LEU A 49 1.78 5.33 -3.27
C LEU A 49 3.27 5.60 -3.50
N ILE A 50 3.92 6.35 -2.62
CA ILE A 50 5.37 6.61 -2.71
C ILE A 50 6.14 5.29 -2.67
N PHE A 51 5.75 4.38 -1.77
CA PHE A 51 6.35 3.05 -1.69
C PHE A 51 6.14 2.24 -2.99
N MET A 52 4.91 2.15 -3.51
CA MET A 52 4.61 1.39 -4.73
C MET A 52 5.37 1.94 -5.94
N LYS A 53 5.46 3.27 -6.06
CA LYS A 53 6.25 3.92 -7.10
C LYS A 53 7.73 3.54 -7.02
N ALA A 54 8.32 3.63 -5.83
CA ALA A 54 9.73 3.28 -5.62
C ALA A 54 10.02 1.79 -5.93
N MET A 55 9.07 0.89 -5.69
CA MET A 55 9.20 -0.52 -6.05
C MET A 55 9.08 -0.74 -7.56
N ALA A 56 8.13 -0.08 -8.22
CA ALA A 56 7.93 -0.21 -9.66
C ALA A 56 9.09 0.39 -10.49
N GLU A 57 9.74 1.47 -10.01
CA GLU A 57 10.88 2.10 -10.70
C GLU A 57 12.22 1.36 -10.49
N LYS A 58 12.31 0.48 -9.49
CA LYS A 58 13.52 -0.32 -9.19
C LYS A 58 13.53 -1.70 -9.87
N ALA A 59 12.41 -2.13 -10.44
CA ALA A 59 12.20 -3.47 -11.01
C ALA A 59 12.64 -3.58 -12.48
#